data_AF-A0A8T6QJW6-F1
#
_entry.id   AF-A0A8T6QJW6-F1
#
_cell.length_a   1.000
_cell.length_b   1.000
_cell.length_c   1.000
_cell.angle_alpha   90.00
_cell.angle_beta   90.00
_cell.angle_gamma   90.00
#
_symmetry.space_group_name_H-M   'P 1'
#
loop_
_entity.id
_entity.type
_entity.pdbx_description
1 polymer ?
#
loop_
_entity_poly.entity_id
_entity_poly.type
_entity_poly.pdbx_seq_one_letter_code
_entity_poly.pdbx_strand_id
1 'polypeptide(L)' 'DFLARSFARMHAEGRPVDILAVTGNMDEEHRTWFCARYAWYCQQMMQARELELEH' A
#
# COMPACT_ATOMS: atom_id res chain seq x y z
N ASP A 1 6.12 -4.66 6.47
CA ASP A 1 4.75 -4.22 6.86
C ASP A 1 4.59 -2.69 6.89
N PHE A 2 5.42 -1.97 7.67
CA PHE A 2 5.39 -0.49 7.75
C PHE A 2 5.43 0.21 6.39
N LEU A 3 6.33 -0.20 5.49
CA LEU A 3 6.41 0.32 4.12
C LEU A 3 5.11 0.10 3.33
N ALA A 4 4.54 -1.12 3.36
CA ALA A 4 3.32 -1.42 2.61
C ALA A 4 2.13 -0.55 3.07
N ARG A 5 2.00 -0.32 4.39
CA ARG A 5 0.94 0.51 4.96
C ARG A 5 1.12 2.00 4.63
N SER A 6 2.33 2.53 4.80
CA SER A 6 2.62 3.94 4.48
C SER A 6 2.47 4.21 2.99
N PHE A 7 2.90 3.30 2.12
CA PHE A 7 2.76 3.46 0.67
C PHE A 7 1.29 3.39 0.23
N ALA A 8 0.51 2.43 0.75
CA ALA A 8 -0.91 2.36 0.43
C ALA A 8 -1.66 3.62 0.88
N ARG A 9 -1.31 4.17 2.05
CA ARG A 9 -1.85 5.44 2.54
C ARG A 9 -1.46 6.62 1.67
N MET A 10 -0.17 6.75 1.32
CA MET A 10 0.30 7.82 0.44
C MET A 10 -0.36 7.75 -0.94
N HIS A 11 -0.55 6.54 -1.48
CA HIS A 11 -1.26 6.33 -2.74
C HIS A 11 -2.73 6.75 -2.65
N ALA A 12 -3.41 6.40 -1.55
CA ALA A 12 -4.80 6.80 -1.31
C ALA A 12 -4.97 8.32 -1.09
N GLU A 13 -3.96 8.98 -0.51
CA GLU A 13 -3.88 10.45 -0.37
C GLU A 13 -3.54 11.17 -1.70
N GLY A 14 -3.33 10.43 -2.79
CA GLY A 14 -2.98 11.00 -4.10
C GLY A 14 -1.52 11.47 -4.20
N ARG A 15 -0.67 11.06 -3.25
CA ARG A 15 0.77 11.34 -3.34
C ARG A 15 1.42 10.33 -4.29
N PRO A 16 2.36 10.76 -5.14
CA PRO A 16 3.13 9.85 -5.97
C PRO A 16 3.96 8.94 -5.04
N VAL A 17 3.80 7.63 -5.19
CA VAL A 17 4.58 6.64 -4.45
C VAL A 17 5.29 5.74 -5.43
N ASP A 18 6.62 5.73 -5.33
CA ASP A 18 7.48 4.90 -6.17
C ASP A 18 7.48 3.45 -5.70
N ILE A 19 6.41 2.74 -6.04
CA ILE A 19 6.31 1.29 -5.83
C ILE A 19 7.44 0.56 -6.59
N LEU A 20 7.87 1.09 -7.73
CA LEU A 20 9.00 0.54 -8.49
C LEU A 20 10.34 0.69 -7.75
N ALA A 21 10.61 1.81 -7.07
CA ALA A 21 11.83 1.98 -6.29
C ALA A 21 11.89 1.06 -5.07
N VAL A 22 10.74 0.83 -4.40
CA VAL A 22 10.69 -0.09 -3.25
C VAL A 22 10.78 -1.55 -3.68
N THR A 23 10.11 -1.92 -4.78
CA THR A 23 10.15 -3.30 -5.31
C THR A 23 11.43 -3.63 -6.06
N GLY A 24 12.14 -2.64 -6.60
CA GLY A 24 13.44 -2.81 -7.24
C GLY A 24 14.58 -3.16 -6.28
N ASN A 25 14.41 -2.86 -4.99
CA ASN A 25 15.34 -3.25 -3.92
C ASN A 25 14.91 -4.55 -3.19
N MET A 26 13.82 -5.20 -3.62
CA MET A 26 13.28 -6.40 -2.99
C MET A 26 13.57 -7.65 -3.84
N ASP A 27 13.92 -8.74 -3.16
CA ASP A 27 13.92 -10.09 -3.76
C ASP A 27 12.53 -10.49 -4.24
N GLU A 28 12.47 -11.46 -5.18
CA GLU A 28 11.22 -11.94 -5.78
C GLU A 28 10.18 -12.41 -4.75
N GLU A 29 10.62 -13.05 -3.66
CA GLU A 29 9.75 -13.49 -2.58
C GLU A 29 9.12 -12.30 -1.84
N HIS A 30 9.95 -11.31 -1.51
CA HIS A 30 9.50 -10.08 -0.87
C HIS A 30 8.60 -9.25 -1.79
N ARG A 31 8.86 -9.24 -3.10
CA ARG A 31 8.03 -8.56 -4.10
C ARG A 31 6.66 -9.22 -4.21
N THR A 32 6.59 -10.55 -4.21
CA THR A 32 5.33 -11.30 -4.24
C THR A 32 4.52 -11.04 -2.97
N TRP A 33 5.17 -11.13 -1.81
CA TRP A 33 4.54 -10.80 -0.53
C TRP A 33 4.06 -9.35 -0.48
N PHE A 34 4.88 -8.40 -0.95
CA PHE A 34 4.54 -6.98 -1.00
C PHE A 34 3.36 -6.72 -1.93
N CYS A 35 3.31 -7.34 -3.10
CA CYS A 35 2.19 -7.19 -4.05
C CYS A 35 0.87 -7.67 -3.44
N ALA A 36 0.86 -8.85 -2.82
CA ALA A 36 -0.33 -9.38 -2.15
C ALA A 36 -0.76 -8.49 -0.96
N ARG A 37 0.20 -8.03 -0.16
CA ARG A 37 -0.06 -7.16 1.00
C ARG A 37 -0.52 -5.78 0.57
N TYR A 38 0.04 -5.22 -0.49
CA TYR A 38 -0.33 -3.93 -1.06
C TYR A 38 -1.75 -3.96 -1.62
N ALA A 39 -2.13 -5.01 -2.35
CA ALA A 39 -3.51 -5.21 -2.81
C ALA A 39 -4.50 -5.27 -1.65
N TRP A 40 -4.16 -6.01 -0.59
CA TRP A 40 -4.97 -6.06 0.64
C TRP A 40 -5.09 -4.69 1.32
N TYR A 41 -3.99 -3.94 1.44
CA TYR A 41 -4.02 -2.59 2.00
C TYR A 41 -4.78 -1.60 1.12
N CYS A 42 -4.72 -1.71 -0.20
CA CYS A 42 -5.49 -0.86 -1.12
C CYS A 42 -7.00 -1.05 -0.89
N GLN A 43 -7.44 -2.31 -0.77
CA GLN A 43 -8.83 -2.63 -0.45
C GLN A 43 -9.23 -2.18 0.97
N GLN A 44 -8.33 -2.36 1.94
CA GLN A 44 -8.54 -1.87 3.31
C GLN A 44 -8.58 -0.35 3.39
N MET A 45 -7.76 0.38 2.62
CA MET A 45 -7.77 1.84 2.59
C MET A 45 -9.03 2.37 1.91
N MET A 46 -9.54 1.66 0.90
CA MET A 46 -10.83 1.99 0.29
C MET A 46 -11.97 1.85 1.29
N GLN A 47 -11.99 0.77 2.07
CA GLN A 47 -12.99 0.61 3.15
C GLN A 47 -12.74 1.53 4.36
N ALA A 48 -11.48 1.76 4.75
CA ALA A 48 -11.13 2.61 5.88
C ALA A 48 -11.43 4.08 5.58
N ARG A 49 -11.28 4.52 4.33
CA ARG A 49 -11.70 5.85 3.88
C ARG A 49 -13.21 6.03 3.96
N GLU A 50 -13.97 4.97 3.70
CA GLU A 50 -15.43 4.95 3.90
C GLU A 50 -15.77 5.08 5.40
N LEU A 51 -15.04 4.34 6.26
CA LEU A 51 -15.24 4.35 7.71
C LEU A 51 -14.76 5.64 8.42
N GLU A 52 -13.69 6.29 7.94
CA GLU A 52 -13.20 7.58 8.49
C GLU A 52 -14.11 8.77 8.13
N LEU A 53 -14.98 8.64 7.12
CA LEU A 53 -15.98 9.64 6.76
C LEU A 53 -17.26 9.54 7.61
N GLU A 54 -17.42 8.47 8.40
CA GLU A 54 -18.59 8.23 9.25
C GLU A 54 -18.39 8.61 10.73
N HIS A 55 -17.27 9.25 11.12
CA HIS A 55 -16.93 9.51 12.52
C HIS A 55 -16.61 10.97 12.86
#